data_AF-A0A956Z3T8-F1
#
_entry.id   AF-A0A956Z3T8-F1
#
_cell.length_a   1.000
_cell.length_b   1.000
_cell.length_c   1.000
_cell.angle_alpha   90.00
_cell.angle_beta   90.00
_cell.angle_gamma   90.00
#
_symmetry.space_group_name_H-M   'P 1'
#
loop_
_entity.id
_entity.type
_entity.pdbx_description
1 polymer ?
#
loop_
_entity_poly.entity_id
_entity_poly.type
_entity_poly.pdbx_seq_one_letter_code
_entity_poly.pdbx_strand_id
1 'polypeptide(L)'
;NALEIAERHLAALLAATQGQNVSFPEPLNGLADWNQLAVIGHDTGAASAALMTWTRGTLGEEADVDALVLVNASAELATQNTALPDIPTLVVLGECARESRDAGTDYAGQLYFEAARQSPVRETPALSVLVEGANRNYFMTGDELLITDDYGAGFGDDTACLPESEGRLTRDQQPVLIQQLAAAFLDTVLLGQPVEANIGLDPLQPAPTEIFGFPVRTALLAPSIQRLAIMQPQTGPSVIVNALGGDVVTEGDVGIAVCLNDFACNGGLAPSGQPAAAYISSRYESSIAFTLPEPRQDLRMFDGLHFRFAFDPLSRLNAMGEKLGFEVTVTDKAGNTAVYPLPGLTPANFVAEADPVQAYTRIPNFLQSIRIDLSEFADVDLSQVESVGFRFYPLNSVAFFLADVELVRERIPAVTGTVTYADTVLPADATLNLRLVDVTQPGATAQLIAQETVEVVGKAIPFAFVLPYDPTLILPTSSYAMQASIESAAGDILLATTDTYLVLTQGNPARADLLLTSFKTTAQISGSVITNTPVTLPPGATIIVQLLDITQPTLPRLIALQTFAASEQVLPYSYALAYDPALISPAGVYALQAQVAVGDQVLLA
;
A
#
# COMPACT_ATOMS: atom_id res chain seq x y z
N ASN A 1 -7.30 -2.15 31.11
CA ASN A 1 -8.25 -3.26 31.31
C ASN A 1 -8.56 -3.95 29.99
N ALA A 2 -9.07 -3.24 28.96
CA ALA A 2 -9.43 -3.86 27.69
C ALA A 2 -8.25 -4.52 26.91
N LEU A 3 -7.06 -3.90 26.87
CA LEU A 3 -5.84 -4.52 26.34
C LEU A 3 -5.48 -5.83 27.07
N GLU A 4 -5.47 -5.80 28.41
CA GLU A 4 -5.19 -6.99 29.24
C GLU A 4 -6.21 -8.10 29.00
N ILE A 5 -7.47 -7.75 28.73
CA ILE A 5 -8.52 -8.72 28.37
C ILE A 5 -8.23 -9.36 27.01
N ALA A 6 -7.84 -8.57 26.00
CA ALA A 6 -7.48 -9.07 24.68
C ALA A 6 -6.28 -10.04 24.75
N GLU A 7 -5.22 -9.65 25.46
CA GLU A 7 -4.05 -10.51 25.70
C GLU A 7 -4.40 -11.81 26.44
N ARG A 8 -5.23 -11.73 27.49
CA ARG A 8 -5.70 -12.91 28.22
C ARG A 8 -6.54 -13.83 27.33
N HIS A 9 -7.37 -13.28 26.44
CA HIS A 9 -8.18 -14.07 25.53
C HIS A 9 -7.30 -14.83 24.54
N LEU A 10 -6.29 -14.17 23.99
CA LEU A 10 -5.36 -14.79 23.06
C LEU A 10 -4.48 -15.86 23.73
N ALA A 11 -3.96 -15.56 24.93
CA ALA A 11 -3.20 -16.53 25.71
C ALA A 11 -4.04 -17.77 26.08
N ALA A 12 -5.33 -17.57 26.39
CA ALA A 12 -6.28 -18.65 26.63
C ALA A 12 -6.50 -19.51 25.37
N LEU A 13 -6.65 -18.89 24.20
CA LEU A 13 -6.78 -19.58 22.92
C LEU A 13 -5.52 -20.39 22.59
N LEU A 14 -4.33 -19.79 22.76
CA LEU A 14 -3.04 -20.47 22.57
C LEU A 14 -2.92 -21.71 23.46
N ALA A 15 -3.17 -21.53 24.76
CA ALA A 15 -3.17 -22.63 25.72
C ALA A 15 -4.17 -23.75 25.34
N ALA A 16 -5.38 -23.39 24.92
CA ALA A 16 -6.39 -24.37 24.50
C ALA A 16 -5.96 -25.17 23.26
N THR A 17 -5.33 -24.51 22.28
CA THR A 17 -4.83 -25.17 21.06
C THR A 17 -3.60 -26.05 21.29
N GLN A 18 -2.87 -25.80 22.38
CA GLN A 18 -1.79 -26.64 22.88
C GLN A 18 -2.28 -27.78 23.80
N GLY A 19 -3.60 -27.96 23.93
CA GLY A 19 -4.19 -29.03 24.73
C GLY A 19 -4.20 -28.77 26.23
N GLN A 20 -3.96 -27.53 26.67
CA GLN A 20 -4.13 -27.15 28.07
C GLN A 20 -5.63 -27.04 28.41
N ASN A 21 -5.99 -27.35 29.65
CA ASN A 21 -7.38 -27.33 30.10
C ASN A 21 -7.85 -25.88 30.36
N VAL A 22 -8.35 -25.25 29.32
CA VAL A 22 -8.94 -23.90 29.32
C VAL A 22 -10.44 -24.04 29.04
N SER A 23 -11.28 -23.18 29.63
CA SER A 23 -12.74 -23.28 29.57
C SER A 23 -13.35 -22.88 28.21
N PHE A 24 -12.96 -23.55 27.12
CA PHE A 24 -13.69 -23.52 25.86
C PHE A 24 -14.71 -24.67 25.82
N PRO A 25 -15.91 -24.47 25.22
CA PRO A 25 -16.92 -25.52 25.11
C PRO A 25 -16.46 -26.71 24.26
N GLU A 26 -15.60 -26.45 23.27
CA GLU A 26 -15.09 -27.43 22.31
C GLU A 26 -13.58 -27.64 22.49
N PRO A 27 -13.05 -28.86 22.27
CA PRO A 27 -11.62 -29.13 22.32
C PRO A 27 -10.90 -28.50 21.12
N LEU A 28 -9.94 -27.60 21.37
CA LEU A 28 -9.24 -26.84 20.31
C LEU A 28 -7.85 -27.39 19.95
N ASN A 29 -7.43 -28.52 20.56
CA ASN A 29 -6.07 -29.05 20.43
C ASN A 29 -5.70 -29.34 18.96
N GLY A 30 -4.71 -28.62 18.44
CA GLY A 30 -4.24 -28.73 17.06
C GLY A 30 -5.22 -28.26 15.99
N LEU A 31 -6.25 -27.50 16.35
CA LEU A 31 -7.29 -27.03 15.41
C LEU A 31 -7.08 -25.60 14.89
N ALA A 32 -6.08 -24.86 15.39
CA ALA A 32 -5.80 -23.49 14.95
C ALA A 32 -4.60 -23.44 14.01
N ASP A 33 -4.73 -22.67 12.93
CA ASP A 33 -3.59 -22.20 12.13
C ASP A 33 -3.18 -20.82 12.65
N TRP A 34 -1.98 -20.74 13.23
CA TRP A 34 -1.46 -19.52 13.83
C TRP A 34 -0.82 -18.56 12.82
N ASN A 35 -0.73 -18.95 11.54
CA ASN A 35 -0.32 -18.06 10.44
C ASN A 35 -1.52 -17.39 9.74
N GLN A 36 -2.72 -17.51 10.34
CA GLN A 36 -3.96 -16.93 9.83
C GLN A 36 -4.77 -16.31 10.99
N LEU A 37 -4.08 -15.62 11.91
CA LEU A 37 -4.69 -15.04 13.09
C LEU A 37 -5.30 -13.67 12.77
N ALA A 38 -6.62 -13.58 12.71
CA ALA A 38 -7.34 -12.31 12.66
C ALA A 38 -7.81 -11.86 14.05
N VAL A 39 -7.79 -10.55 14.30
CA VAL A 39 -8.39 -9.95 15.49
C VAL A 39 -9.54 -9.03 15.07
N ILE A 40 -10.70 -9.24 15.67
CA ILE A 40 -11.90 -8.44 15.45
C ILE A 40 -12.28 -7.77 16.77
N GLY A 41 -12.55 -6.47 16.73
CA GLY A 41 -13.06 -5.75 17.89
C GLY A 41 -14.16 -4.77 17.52
N HIS A 42 -14.94 -4.39 18.54
CA HIS A 42 -15.95 -3.34 18.47
C HIS A 42 -15.66 -2.26 19.53
N ASP A 43 -15.84 -0.99 19.19
CA ASP A 43 -15.72 0.16 20.11
C ASP A 43 -14.38 0.18 20.86
N THR A 44 -14.35 0.24 22.20
CA THR A 44 -13.11 0.15 22.99
C THR A 44 -12.35 -1.17 22.74
N GLY A 45 -13.07 -2.25 22.42
CA GLY A 45 -12.49 -3.54 22.06
C GLY A 45 -11.73 -3.48 20.72
N ALA A 46 -12.23 -2.74 19.74
CA ALA A 46 -11.53 -2.49 18.48
C ALA A 46 -10.26 -1.66 18.71
N ALA A 47 -10.38 -0.59 19.51
CA ALA A 47 -9.24 0.26 19.85
C ALA A 47 -8.14 -0.53 20.59
N SER A 48 -8.55 -1.45 21.47
CA SER A 48 -7.65 -2.36 22.18
C SER A 48 -7.02 -3.41 21.26
N ALA A 49 -7.77 -3.93 20.28
CA ALA A 49 -7.24 -4.84 19.27
C ALA A 49 -6.12 -4.17 18.46
N ALA A 50 -6.34 -2.95 17.98
CA ALA A 50 -5.32 -2.18 17.26
C ALA A 50 -4.06 -1.96 18.11
N LEU A 51 -4.23 -1.54 19.36
CA LEU A 51 -3.12 -1.30 20.29
C LEU A 51 -2.34 -2.57 20.63
N MET A 52 -3.04 -3.68 20.90
CA MET A 52 -2.45 -4.99 21.15
C MET A 52 -1.59 -5.42 19.97
N THR A 53 -2.16 -5.38 18.76
CA THR A 53 -1.48 -5.78 17.53
C THR A 53 -0.22 -4.92 17.28
N TRP A 54 -0.30 -3.60 17.49
CA TRP A 54 0.87 -2.73 17.42
C TRP A 54 1.94 -3.07 18.46
N THR A 55 1.55 -3.32 19.72
CA THR A 55 2.48 -3.65 20.79
C THR A 55 3.19 -4.98 20.53
N ARG A 56 2.49 -5.98 19.99
CA ARG A 56 3.07 -7.29 19.69
C ARG A 56 4.03 -7.24 18.51
N GLY A 57 3.68 -6.51 17.45
CA GLY A 57 4.58 -6.28 16.32
C GLY A 57 5.85 -5.50 16.70
N THR A 58 5.79 -4.64 17.71
CA THR A 58 6.99 -3.91 18.21
C THR A 58 7.85 -4.74 19.17
N LEU A 59 7.27 -5.72 19.87
CA LEU A 59 7.97 -6.56 20.85
C LEU A 59 8.44 -7.91 20.29
N GLY A 60 7.98 -8.33 19.10
CA GLY A 60 8.40 -9.57 18.43
C GLY A 60 7.91 -10.85 19.12
N GLU A 61 6.62 -10.91 19.46
CA GLU A 61 6.02 -12.04 20.18
C GLU A 61 5.64 -13.26 19.29
N GLU A 62 5.49 -14.45 19.90
CA GLU A 62 5.34 -15.78 19.24
C GLU A 62 4.12 -15.99 18.32
N ALA A 63 3.14 -15.08 18.27
CA ALA A 63 1.98 -15.22 17.39
C ALA A 63 1.61 -13.87 16.78
N ASP A 64 2.02 -13.62 15.55
CA ASP A 64 1.72 -12.38 14.84
C ASP A 64 0.24 -12.36 14.40
N VAL A 65 -0.35 -11.17 14.41
CA VAL A 65 -1.73 -10.96 13.95
C VAL A 65 -1.67 -10.66 12.46
N ASP A 66 -2.32 -11.47 11.64
CA ASP A 66 -2.26 -11.40 10.18
C ASP A 66 -3.35 -10.50 9.57
N ALA A 67 -4.42 -10.19 10.30
CA ALA A 67 -5.46 -9.25 9.83
C ALA A 67 -6.21 -8.60 11.00
N LEU A 68 -6.74 -7.39 10.75
CA LEU A 68 -7.45 -6.60 11.75
C LEU A 68 -8.82 -6.13 11.23
N VAL A 69 -9.87 -6.30 12.03
CA VAL A 69 -11.21 -5.77 11.76
C VAL A 69 -11.67 -4.90 12.93
N LEU A 70 -11.86 -3.61 12.65
CA LEU A 70 -12.14 -2.56 13.63
C LEU A 70 -13.54 -1.99 13.41
N VAL A 71 -14.51 -2.39 14.23
CA VAL A 71 -15.90 -1.91 14.11
C VAL A 71 -16.15 -0.77 15.09
N ASN A 72 -16.49 0.42 14.60
CA ASN A 72 -16.75 1.61 15.40
C ASN A 72 -15.66 1.90 16.45
N ALA A 73 -14.39 1.71 16.08
CA ALA A 73 -13.30 1.81 17.05
C ALA A 73 -13.24 3.17 17.74
N SER A 74 -13.08 3.15 19.07
CA SER A 74 -13.11 4.35 19.90
C SER A 74 -11.85 5.21 19.79
N ALA A 75 -11.99 6.53 19.88
CA ALA A 75 -10.92 7.52 19.93
C ALA A 75 -10.03 7.39 21.17
N GLU A 76 -10.50 6.74 22.25
CA GLU A 76 -9.81 6.73 23.55
C GLU A 76 -8.37 6.20 23.49
N LEU A 77 -8.09 5.30 22.55
CA LEU A 77 -6.75 4.74 22.32
C LEU A 77 -6.20 5.09 20.92
N ALA A 78 -6.97 5.79 20.09
CA ALA A 78 -6.56 6.22 18.77
C ALA A 78 -5.81 7.56 18.89
N THR A 79 -4.49 7.50 19.08
CA THR A 79 -3.65 8.69 18.89
C THR A 79 -3.20 8.76 17.42
N GLN A 80 -2.96 9.94 16.86
CA GLN A 80 -2.41 10.07 15.50
C GLN A 80 -0.98 9.51 15.35
N ASN A 81 -0.33 9.16 16.47
CA ASN A 81 0.96 8.46 16.50
C ASN A 81 0.82 6.93 16.60
N THR A 82 -0.41 6.41 16.58
CA THR A 82 -0.66 4.96 16.60
C THR A 82 -0.35 4.42 15.22
N ALA A 83 0.91 4.10 14.95
CA ALA A 83 1.28 3.40 13.73
C ALA A 83 0.53 2.07 13.71
N LEU A 84 -0.30 1.81 12.71
CA LEU A 84 -0.80 0.46 12.52
C LEU A 84 0.32 -0.40 11.92
N PRO A 85 0.46 -1.66 12.36
CA PRO A 85 1.34 -2.58 11.67
C PRO A 85 0.90 -2.80 10.23
N ASP A 86 1.84 -3.24 9.39
CA ASP A 86 1.60 -3.52 7.98
C ASP A 86 0.87 -4.87 7.80
N ILE A 87 -0.39 -4.88 8.22
CA ILE A 87 -1.29 -6.03 8.12
C ILE A 87 -2.62 -5.59 7.53
N PRO A 88 -3.29 -6.40 6.68
CA PRO A 88 -4.62 -6.10 6.17
C PRO A 88 -5.56 -5.59 7.25
N THR A 89 -6.15 -4.41 7.04
CA THR A 89 -7.03 -3.77 8.03
C THR A 89 -8.37 -3.36 7.43
N LEU A 90 -9.47 -3.79 8.04
CA LEU A 90 -10.83 -3.32 7.76
C LEU A 90 -11.30 -2.41 8.89
N VAL A 91 -11.69 -1.18 8.56
CA VAL A 91 -12.35 -0.23 9.46
C VAL A 91 -13.82 -0.14 9.06
N VAL A 92 -14.72 -0.40 9.98
CA VAL A 92 -16.18 -0.27 9.77
C VAL A 92 -16.69 0.86 10.64
N LEU A 93 -17.36 1.83 10.04
CA LEU A 93 -17.90 3.01 10.69
C LEU A 93 -19.41 3.03 10.52
N GLY A 94 -20.16 3.24 11.60
CA GLY A 94 -21.60 3.49 11.51
C GLY A 94 -21.88 4.99 11.43
N GLU A 95 -22.68 5.43 10.48
CA GLU A 95 -23.03 6.84 10.30
C GLU A 95 -23.67 7.46 11.56
N CYS A 96 -24.46 6.68 12.28
CA CYS A 96 -25.10 7.10 13.53
C CYS A 96 -24.27 6.75 14.79
N ALA A 97 -23.02 6.34 14.62
CA ALA A 97 -22.09 6.00 15.69
C ALA A 97 -21.12 7.16 16.00
N ARG A 98 -21.61 8.37 16.26
CA ARG A 98 -20.74 9.54 16.53
C ARG A 98 -20.26 9.55 17.99
N GLU A 99 -18.99 9.93 18.20
CA GLU A 99 -18.26 9.72 19.47
C GLU A 99 -18.00 11.00 20.28
N SER A 100 -17.94 12.17 19.64
CA SER A 100 -17.50 13.40 20.32
C SER A 100 -18.14 14.68 19.76
N ARG A 101 -18.01 15.80 20.50
CA ARG A 101 -18.52 17.13 20.12
C ARG A 101 -17.54 17.95 19.28
N ASP A 102 -16.31 17.46 19.13
CA ASP A 102 -15.21 18.18 18.49
C ASP A 102 -15.11 17.77 17.01
N ALA A 103 -14.86 18.76 16.13
CA ALA A 103 -14.78 18.52 14.70
C ALA A 103 -13.63 17.56 14.36
N GLY A 104 -13.91 16.52 13.57
CA GLY A 104 -12.91 15.58 13.05
C GLY A 104 -12.61 14.35 13.92
N THR A 105 -13.12 14.29 15.16
CA THR A 105 -13.11 13.08 15.99
C THR A 105 -14.40 12.26 15.86
N ASP A 106 -15.34 12.72 15.01
CA ASP A 106 -16.45 11.91 14.51
C ASP A 106 -15.95 10.78 13.60
N TYR A 107 -16.50 9.58 13.81
CA TYR A 107 -15.98 8.33 13.25
C TYR A 107 -14.52 8.09 13.63
N ALA A 108 -14.23 8.07 14.93
CA ALA A 108 -12.87 7.89 15.46
C ALA A 108 -12.13 6.67 14.86
N GLY A 109 -12.86 5.62 14.47
CA GLY A 109 -12.31 4.49 13.73
C GLY A 109 -11.52 4.89 12.47
N GLN A 110 -11.88 6.00 11.82
CA GLN A 110 -11.19 6.52 10.64
C GLN A 110 -9.74 6.93 10.95
N LEU A 111 -9.41 7.30 12.19
CA LEU A 111 -8.02 7.58 12.60
C LEU A 111 -7.09 6.39 12.35
N TYR A 112 -7.60 5.16 12.51
CA TYR A 112 -6.83 3.94 12.24
C TYR A 112 -6.57 3.76 10.74
N PHE A 113 -7.55 4.04 9.88
CA PHE A 113 -7.34 4.04 8.43
C PHE A 113 -6.30 5.10 8.02
N GLU A 114 -6.42 6.32 8.56
CA GLU A 114 -5.48 7.40 8.23
C GLU A 114 -4.07 7.11 8.77
N ALA A 115 -3.95 6.40 9.91
CA ALA A 115 -2.67 5.92 10.40
C ALA A 115 -2.02 4.88 9.46
N ALA A 116 -2.80 3.94 8.91
CA ALA A 116 -2.29 3.01 7.89
C ALA A 116 -1.81 3.77 6.64
N ARG A 117 -2.54 4.82 6.23
CA ARG A 117 -2.20 5.66 5.06
C ARG A 117 -0.89 6.42 5.20
N GLN A 118 -0.46 6.73 6.42
CA GLN A 118 0.80 7.45 6.65
C GLN A 118 2.05 6.65 6.27
N SER A 119 1.96 5.32 6.16
CA SER A 119 3.08 4.49 5.70
C SER A 119 3.11 4.43 4.17
N PRO A 120 4.09 5.07 3.49
CA PRO A 120 4.19 5.03 2.03
C PRO A 120 4.60 3.65 1.50
N VAL A 121 5.27 2.84 2.32
CA VAL A 121 5.78 1.50 1.96
C VAL A 121 4.80 0.38 2.26
N ARG A 122 3.65 0.67 2.86
CA ARG A 122 2.67 -0.32 3.31
C ARG A 122 2.31 -1.33 2.21
N GLU A 123 2.61 -2.59 2.42
CA GLU A 123 2.44 -3.67 1.45
C GLU A 123 1.05 -4.31 1.52
N THR A 124 0.28 -4.03 2.57
CA THR A 124 -1.04 -4.63 2.81
C THR A 124 -2.18 -3.62 2.62
N PRO A 125 -3.39 -4.06 2.20
CA PRO A 125 -4.50 -3.15 2.01
C PRO A 125 -5.03 -2.59 3.34
N ALA A 126 -5.64 -1.40 3.30
CA ALA A 126 -6.57 -0.96 4.32
C ALA A 126 -7.87 -0.48 3.67
N LEU A 127 -9.00 -0.88 4.22
CA LEU A 127 -10.34 -0.52 3.74
C LEU A 127 -11.13 0.13 4.86
N SER A 128 -11.70 1.30 4.62
CA SER A 128 -12.68 1.91 5.51
C SER A 128 -14.05 1.91 4.85
N VAL A 129 -15.05 1.43 5.58
CA VAL A 129 -16.45 1.32 5.13
C VAL A 129 -17.33 2.10 6.09
N LEU A 130 -17.85 3.24 5.63
CA LEU A 130 -18.92 3.97 6.30
C LEU A 130 -20.26 3.36 5.90
N VAL A 131 -20.95 2.76 6.85
CA VAL A 131 -22.28 2.18 6.69
C VAL A 131 -23.34 3.22 7.01
N GLU A 132 -24.13 3.57 6.00
CA GLU A 132 -25.16 4.60 6.12
C GLU A 132 -26.31 4.12 7.00
N GLY A 133 -26.85 5.01 7.84
CA GLY A 133 -27.90 4.71 8.80
C GLY A 133 -27.53 3.69 9.90
N ALA A 134 -26.27 3.27 10.02
CA ALA A 134 -25.86 2.26 11.00
C ALA A 134 -25.64 2.85 12.40
N ASN A 135 -26.19 2.16 13.39
CA ASN A 135 -26.04 2.42 14.82
C ASN A 135 -24.66 1.98 15.34
N ARG A 136 -24.21 2.60 16.44
CA ARG A 136 -23.02 2.17 17.16
C ARG A 136 -23.11 0.73 17.68
N ASN A 137 -24.20 0.38 18.35
CA ASN A 137 -24.39 -0.86 19.10
C ASN A 137 -25.10 -1.97 18.35
N TYR A 138 -25.74 -1.72 17.21
CA TYR A 138 -26.47 -2.79 16.51
C TYR A 138 -25.55 -3.82 15.82
N PHE A 139 -24.23 -3.61 15.83
CA PHE A 139 -23.25 -4.61 15.39
C PHE A 139 -23.05 -5.76 16.38
N MET A 140 -23.49 -5.62 17.64
CA MET A 140 -23.37 -6.66 18.67
C MET A 140 -24.68 -7.43 18.87
N THR A 141 -24.56 -8.74 19.06
CA THR A 141 -25.67 -9.61 19.49
C THR A 141 -25.61 -9.71 21.02
N GLY A 142 -26.68 -9.37 21.75
CA GLY A 142 -26.59 -9.34 23.22
C GLY A 142 -27.71 -8.65 23.99
N ASP A 143 -27.42 -8.37 25.27
CA ASP A 143 -28.38 -7.95 26.31
C ASP A 143 -29.16 -6.68 25.94
N GLU A 144 -30.45 -6.68 26.28
CA GLU A 144 -31.36 -5.59 25.94
C GLU A 144 -31.01 -4.27 26.66
N LEU A 145 -30.21 -4.35 27.72
CA LEU A 145 -29.78 -3.21 28.54
C LEU A 145 -28.69 -2.34 27.88
N LEU A 146 -28.09 -2.79 26.78
CA LEU A 146 -27.12 -2.03 25.96
C LEU A 146 -27.74 -1.51 24.64
N ILE A 147 -29.06 -1.64 24.45
CA ILE A 147 -29.76 -1.36 23.17
C ILE A 147 -29.79 0.14 22.82
N THR A 148 -29.70 1.04 23.81
CA THR A 148 -29.67 2.47 23.50
C THR A 148 -28.25 2.91 23.23
N ASP A 149 -27.91 3.07 21.95
CA ASP A 149 -26.85 4.01 21.58
C ASP A 149 -27.21 4.76 20.32
N ASP A 150 -28.30 5.51 20.44
CA ASP A 150 -28.38 6.76 19.73
C ASP A 150 -27.79 7.81 20.68
N TYR A 151 -26.57 8.28 20.40
CA TYR A 151 -26.09 9.58 20.87
C TYR A 151 -27.17 10.70 20.72
N GLY A 152 -28.19 10.46 19.88
CA GLY A 152 -29.41 11.25 19.69
C GLY A 152 -30.41 11.37 20.86
N ALA A 153 -30.39 10.55 21.92
CA ALA A 153 -31.35 10.75 23.03
C ALA A 153 -31.08 12.02 23.88
N GLY A 154 -29.88 12.62 23.76
CA GLY A 154 -29.49 13.80 24.53
C GLY A 154 -29.62 15.15 23.81
N PHE A 155 -29.62 15.19 22.46
CA PHE A 155 -29.28 16.44 21.76
C PHE A 155 -30.06 16.78 20.48
N GLY A 156 -31.03 15.98 20.02
CA GLY A 156 -32.10 16.45 19.12
C GLY A 156 -31.77 16.90 17.68
N ASP A 157 -30.52 16.83 17.22
CA ASP A 157 -30.06 17.58 16.02
C ASP A 157 -29.86 16.74 14.72
N ASP A 158 -29.90 15.40 14.75
CA ASP A 158 -29.78 14.54 13.54
C ASP A 158 -30.99 13.62 13.40
N THR A 159 -32.02 14.11 12.71
CA THR A 159 -33.29 13.38 12.57
C THR A 159 -33.15 12.09 11.75
N ALA A 160 -32.14 11.98 10.89
CA ALA A 160 -31.89 10.78 10.09
C ALA A 160 -31.40 9.60 10.95
N CYS A 161 -30.79 9.89 12.11
CA CYS A 161 -30.30 8.88 13.04
C CYS A 161 -31.28 8.47 14.14
N LEU A 162 -32.49 9.07 14.17
CA LEU A 162 -33.53 8.66 15.10
C LEU A 162 -34.01 7.22 14.81
N PRO A 163 -34.45 6.48 15.83
CA PRO A 163 -35.15 5.22 15.63
C PRO A 163 -36.32 5.40 14.66
N GLU A 164 -36.50 4.44 13.74
CA GLU A 164 -37.56 4.42 12.72
C GLU A 164 -37.47 5.48 11.59
N SER A 165 -36.40 6.28 11.54
CA SER A 165 -36.13 7.17 10.41
C SER A 165 -35.87 6.40 9.11
N GLU A 166 -36.27 7.00 7.98
CA GLU A 166 -35.99 6.45 6.65
C GLU A 166 -34.47 6.30 6.44
N GLY A 167 -34.03 5.14 5.96
CA GLY A 167 -32.60 4.82 5.77
C GLY A 167 -31.89 4.29 7.01
N ARG A 168 -32.51 4.32 8.21
CA ARG A 168 -31.92 3.78 9.44
C ARG A 168 -31.84 2.25 9.41
N LEU A 169 -30.64 1.68 9.63
CA LEU A 169 -30.47 0.24 9.72
C LEU A 169 -30.99 -0.34 11.04
N THR A 170 -31.62 -1.51 10.93
CA THR A 170 -32.20 -2.24 12.06
C THR A 170 -31.17 -3.11 12.77
N ARG A 171 -31.54 -3.54 13.98
CA ARG A 171 -30.75 -4.47 14.79
C ARG A 171 -30.56 -5.85 14.16
N ASP A 172 -31.47 -6.26 13.29
CA ASP A 172 -31.37 -7.54 12.60
C ASP A 172 -30.49 -7.43 11.35
N GLN A 173 -30.34 -6.23 10.78
CA GLN A 173 -29.56 -5.99 9.57
C GLN A 173 -28.06 -5.87 9.83
N GLN A 174 -27.65 -5.10 10.84
CA GLN A 174 -26.22 -4.83 11.09
C GLN A 174 -25.37 -6.07 11.43
N PRO A 175 -25.86 -7.05 12.22
CA PRO A 175 -25.13 -8.30 12.45
C PRO A 175 -24.92 -9.11 11.17
N VAL A 176 -25.93 -9.13 10.28
CA VAL A 176 -25.83 -9.81 8.98
C VAL A 176 -24.77 -9.15 8.11
N LEU A 177 -24.80 -7.81 8.02
CA LEU A 177 -23.81 -7.04 7.26
C LEU A 177 -22.39 -7.29 7.77
N ILE A 178 -22.13 -7.13 9.07
CA ILE A 178 -20.76 -7.26 9.60
C ILE A 178 -20.24 -8.68 9.48
N GLN A 179 -21.10 -9.70 9.63
CA GLN A 179 -20.70 -11.09 9.42
C GLN A 179 -20.27 -11.34 7.98
N GLN A 180 -21.04 -10.87 6.99
CA GLN A 180 -20.72 -11.05 5.58
C GLN A 180 -19.49 -10.23 5.15
N LEU A 181 -19.40 -8.98 5.60
CA LEU A 181 -18.29 -8.09 5.28
C LEU A 181 -16.96 -8.56 5.90
N ALA A 182 -16.96 -8.93 7.18
CA ALA A 182 -15.75 -9.45 7.82
C ALA A 182 -15.30 -10.78 7.18
N ALA A 183 -16.24 -11.69 6.88
CA ALA A 183 -15.91 -12.95 6.20
C ALA A 183 -15.31 -12.69 4.80
N ALA A 184 -15.96 -11.87 3.98
CA ALA A 184 -15.46 -11.52 2.65
C ALA A 184 -14.06 -10.88 2.70
N PHE A 185 -13.85 -9.96 3.64
CA PHE A 185 -12.54 -9.33 3.84
C PHE A 185 -11.47 -10.36 4.20
N LEU A 186 -11.72 -11.19 5.23
CA LEU A 186 -10.77 -12.18 5.72
C LEU A 186 -10.48 -13.29 4.71
N ASP A 187 -11.51 -13.78 4.00
CA ASP A 187 -11.37 -14.76 2.92
C ASP A 187 -10.47 -14.21 1.80
N THR A 188 -10.58 -12.91 1.49
CA THR A 188 -9.74 -12.27 0.47
C THR A 188 -8.29 -12.17 0.96
N VAL A 189 -8.06 -11.63 2.16
CA VAL A 189 -6.71 -11.20 2.59
C VAL A 189 -5.91 -12.30 3.27
N LEU A 190 -6.55 -13.30 3.89
CA LEU A 190 -5.87 -14.43 4.53
C LEU A 190 -5.88 -15.68 3.65
N LEU A 191 -6.96 -15.93 2.91
CA LEU A 191 -7.12 -17.18 2.13
C LEU A 191 -6.88 -17.01 0.63
N GLY A 192 -6.71 -15.76 0.15
CA GLY A 192 -6.59 -15.46 -1.27
C GLY A 192 -7.81 -15.91 -2.08
N GLN A 193 -8.97 -16.09 -1.44
CA GLN A 193 -10.17 -16.57 -2.10
C GLN A 193 -10.85 -15.41 -2.83
N PRO A 194 -11.25 -15.57 -4.10
CA PRO A 194 -12.01 -14.55 -4.79
C PRO A 194 -13.39 -14.43 -4.15
N VAL A 195 -13.78 -13.20 -3.82
CA VAL A 195 -15.13 -12.89 -3.36
C VAL A 195 -15.90 -12.30 -4.54
N GLU A 196 -17.06 -12.89 -4.86
CA GLU A 196 -17.90 -12.41 -5.97
C GLU A 196 -18.46 -10.99 -5.73
N ALA A 197 -18.68 -10.63 -4.46
CA ALA A 197 -19.20 -9.32 -4.08
C ALA A 197 -18.09 -8.25 -4.09
N ASN A 198 -18.35 -7.12 -4.75
CA ASN A 198 -17.49 -5.94 -4.66
C ASN A 198 -17.62 -5.30 -3.27
N ILE A 199 -16.74 -5.68 -2.35
CA ILE A 199 -16.64 -5.06 -1.01
C ILE A 199 -15.73 -3.81 -1.00
N GLY A 200 -15.23 -3.37 -2.16
CA GLY A 200 -14.37 -2.20 -2.28
C GLY A 200 -12.88 -2.46 -2.08
N LEU A 201 -12.45 -3.72 -1.92
CA LEU A 201 -11.03 -4.10 -1.82
C LEU A 201 -10.29 -4.10 -3.16
N ASP A 202 -10.95 -4.44 -4.25
CA ASP A 202 -10.35 -4.47 -5.58
C ASP A 202 -10.18 -3.02 -6.09
N PRO A 203 -8.94 -2.51 -6.26
CA PRO A 203 -8.72 -1.13 -6.69
C PRO A 203 -9.19 -0.84 -8.13
N LEU A 204 -9.53 -1.87 -8.93
CA LEU A 204 -10.03 -1.69 -10.29
C LEU A 204 -11.55 -1.63 -10.38
N GLN A 205 -12.24 -2.19 -9.39
CA GLN A 205 -13.69 -2.03 -9.33
C GLN A 205 -14.00 -0.59 -8.88
N PRO A 206 -15.06 0.03 -9.44
CA PRO A 206 -15.61 1.26 -8.88
C PRO A 206 -15.85 1.10 -7.38
N ALA A 207 -15.60 2.16 -6.62
CA ALA A 207 -15.91 2.16 -5.20
C ALA A 207 -17.40 1.85 -5.02
N PRO A 208 -17.77 0.81 -4.25
CA PRO A 208 -19.17 0.41 -4.14
C PRO A 208 -19.97 1.46 -3.38
N THR A 209 -21.18 1.74 -3.86
CA THR A 209 -22.19 2.53 -3.14
C THR A 209 -23.10 1.64 -2.28
N GLU A 210 -23.03 0.32 -2.48
CA GLU A 210 -23.72 -0.68 -1.68
C GLU A 210 -22.84 -1.92 -1.48
N ILE A 211 -22.91 -2.52 -0.29
CA ILE A 211 -22.27 -3.81 0.03
C ILE A 211 -23.32 -4.73 0.63
N PHE A 212 -23.52 -5.90 0.03
CA PHE A 212 -24.56 -6.87 0.41
C PHE A 212 -25.98 -6.26 0.50
N GLY A 213 -26.27 -5.26 -0.34
CA GLY A 213 -27.54 -4.54 -0.37
C GLY A 213 -27.70 -3.45 0.69
N PHE A 214 -26.63 -3.11 1.42
CA PHE A 214 -26.61 -2.02 2.39
C PHE A 214 -25.87 -0.81 1.82
N PRO A 215 -26.42 0.41 1.93
CA PRO A 215 -25.77 1.62 1.44
C PRO A 215 -24.48 1.91 2.21
N VAL A 216 -23.41 2.19 1.47
CA VAL A 216 -22.08 2.47 2.03
C VAL A 216 -21.34 3.55 1.27
N ARG A 217 -20.36 4.16 1.94
CA ARG A 217 -19.25 4.89 1.33
C ARG A 217 -17.94 4.24 1.73
N THR A 218 -17.02 4.08 0.78
CA THR A 218 -15.75 3.37 1.03
C THR A 218 -14.53 4.24 0.76
N ALA A 219 -13.46 4.01 1.53
CA ALA A 219 -12.12 4.50 1.25
C ALA A 219 -11.15 3.31 1.21
N LEU A 220 -10.34 3.20 0.16
CA LEU A 220 -9.31 2.16 0.02
C LEU A 220 -7.92 2.78 0.02
N LEU A 221 -7.03 2.14 0.76
CA LEU A 221 -5.59 2.24 0.63
C LEU A 221 -5.10 0.93 0.00
N ALA A 222 -4.76 0.98 -1.28
CA ALA A 222 -4.17 -0.17 -1.96
C ALA A 222 -2.73 -0.41 -1.45
N PRO A 223 -2.23 -1.66 -1.48
CA PRO A 223 -0.82 -1.98 -1.34
C PRO A 223 0.09 -1.02 -2.13
N SER A 224 1.23 -0.64 -1.55
CA SER A 224 2.22 0.25 -2.15
C SER A 224 2.63 -0.22 -3.55
N ILE A 225 2.81 -1.53 -3.74
CA ILE A 225 3.16 -2.12 -5.03
C ILE A 225 2.06 -2.01 -6.11
N GLN A 226 0.82 -1.74 -5.70
CA GLN A 226 -0.34 -1.56 -6.59
C GLN A 226 -0.72 -0.08 -6.79
N ARG A 227 0.00 0.88 -6.21
CA ARG A 227 -0.33 2.31 -6.36
C ARG A 227 0.88 3.21 -6.54
N LEU A 228 0.66 4.35 -7.20
CA LEU A 228 1.63 5.44 -7.31
C LEU A 228 0.95 6.75 -6.93
N ALA A 229 1.34 7.34 -5.80
CA ALA A 229 0.78 8.59 -5.32
C ALA A 229 1.27 9.77 -6.18
N ILE A 230 0.35 10.44 -6.88
CA ILE A 230 0.59 11.70 -7.58
C ILE A 230 0.52 12.85 -6.57
N MET A 231 -0.54 12.90 -5.77
CA MET A 231 -0.73 13.90 -4.72
C MET A 231 -1.12 13.22 -3.42
N GLN A 232 -0.38 13.53 -2.35
CA GLN A 232 -0.71 13.13 -1.00
C GLN A 232 -0.27 14.28 -0.07
N PRO A 233 -1.17 15.21 0.30
CA PRO A 233 -0.80 16.36 1.09
C PRO A 233 -0.29 15.94 2.47
N GLN A 234 0.91 16.39 2.83
CA GLN A 234 1.54 16.09 4.14
C GLN A 234 2.11 17.36 4.79
N THR A 235 2.48 18.35 3.97
CA THR A 235 3.13 19.59 4.41
C THR A 235 2.63 20.77 3.58
N GLY A 236 2.84 22.00 4.03
CA GLY A 236 2.47 23.21 3.26
C GLY A 236 2.96 23.20 1.80
N PRO A 237 4.21 22.81 1.50
CA PRO A 237 4.69 22.68 0.12
C PRO A 237 3.96 21.64 -0.75
N SER A 238 3.18 20.71 -0.19
CA SER A 238 2.52 19.64 -0.94
C SER A 238 1.45 20.13 -1.93
N VAL A 239 1.01 21.39 -1.85
CA VAL A 239 0.11 22.03 -2.83
C VAL A 239 0.83 22.91 -3.85
N ILE A 240 2.16 22.90 -3.82
CA ILE A 240 3.04 23.57 -4.77
C ILE A 240 3.81 22.52 -5.58
N VAL A 241 4.32 21.49 -4.89
CA VAL A 241 5.02 20.35 -5.49
C VAL A 241 4.33 19.08 -5.01
N ASN A 242 3.94 18.21 -5.94
CA ASN A 242 3.21 16.99 -5.69
C ASN A 242 4.15 15.85 -5.21
N ALA A 243 3.58 14.69 -4.88
CA ALA A 243 4.32 13.58 -4.28
C ALA A 243 5.38 12.96 -5.23
N LEU A 244 5.24 13.19 -6.54
CA LEU A 244 6.21 12.73 -7.55
C LEU A 244 7.31 13.76 -7.82
N GLY A 245 7.23 14.96 -7.24
CA GLY A 245 8.15 16.06 -7.48
C GLY A 245 7.78 16.97 -8.65
N GLY A 246 6.57 16.85 -9.20
CA GLY A 246 6.05 17.76 -10.22
C GLY A 246 5.33 18.96 -9.61
N ASP A 247 5.22 20.04 -10.37
CA ASP A 247 4.48 21.24 -9.99
C ASP A 247 2.97 20.99 -9.90
N VAL A 248 2.33 21.67 -8.95
CA VAL A 248 0.88 21.85 -8.85
C VAL A 248 0.54 23.20 -9.46
N VAL A 249 0.00 23.19 -10.68
CA VAL A 249 -0.26 24.38 -11.47
C VAL A 249 -1.74 24.72 -11.40
N THR A 250 -2.06 25.98 -11.12
CA THR A 250 -3.44 26.50 -11.12
C THR A 250 -3.62 27.55 -12.19
N GLU A 251 -4.71 27.47 -12.96
CA GLU A 251 -5.11 28.51 -13.91
C GLU A 251 -6.47 29.09 -13.52
N GLY A 252 -6.59 30.42 -13.50
CA GLY A 252 -7.81 31.10 -13.07
C GLY A 252 -7.95 31.24 -11.55
N ASP A 253 -9.19 31.36 -11.07
CA ASP A 253 -9.52 31.58 -9.64
C ASP A 253 -9.65 30.26 -8.88
N VAL A 254 -8.51 29.61 -8.62
CA VAL A 254 -8.44 28.41 -7.76
C VAL A 254 -7.81 28.78 -6.43
N GLY A 255 -8.55 28.57 -5.34
CA GLY A 255 -8.00 28.56 -3.99
C GLY A 255 -7.56 27.16 -3.62
N ILE A 256 -6.29 26.98 -3.24
CA ILE A 256 -5.76 25.74 -2.70
C ILE A 256 -4.99 26.00 -1.40
N ALA A 257 -5.24 25.19 -0.37
CA ALA A 257 -4.54 25.24 0.90
C ALA A 257 -4.33 23.85 1.47
N VAL A 258 -3.26 23.64 2.21
CA VAL A 258 -3.04 22.39 2.95
C VAL A 258 -3.70 22.48 4.31
N CYS A 259 -4.53 21.49 4.58
CA CYS A 259 -4.97 21.10 5.90
C CYS A 259 -3.95 20.13 6.47
N LEU A 260 -3.28 20.51 7.56
CA LEU A 260 -2.41 19.58 8.27
C LEU A 260 -3.23 18.80 9.30
N ASN A 261 -2.72 17.64 9.69
CA ASN A 261 -3.26 16.86 10.80
C ASN A 261 -3.53 17.76 12.02
N ASP A 262 -4.61 17.50 12.75
CA ASP A 262 -5.06 18.26 13.93
C ASP A 262 -5.52 19.70 13.70
N PHE A 263 -5.49 20.22 12.47
CA PHE A 263 -5.95 21.58 12.17
C PHE A 263 -7.23 21.57 11.35
N ALA A 264 -8.29 22.15 11.91
CA ALA A 264 -9.51 22.41 11.18
C ALA A 264 -9.25 23.31 9.97
N CYS A 265 -9.80 22.92 8.83
CA CYS A 265 -9.81 23.74 7.63
C CYS A 265 -11.01 24.68 7.67
N ASN A 266 -10.97 25.71 6.82
CA ASN A 266 -12.08 26.62 6.52
C ASN A 266 -13.15 26.75 7.63
N GLY A 267 -12.88 27.56 8.65
CA GLY A 267 -13.92 27.90 9.64
C GLY A 267 -14.27 26.84 10.68
N GLY A 268 -13.46 25.79 10.83
CA GLY A 268 -13.61 24.81 11.92
C GLY A 268 -13.97 23.39 11.48
N LEU A 269 -14.10 23.12 10.17
CA LEU A 269 -14.40 21.79 9.65
C LEU A 269 -13.11 21.01 9.34
N ALA A 270 -13.00 19.82 9.91
CA ALA A 270 -11.98 18.85 9.56
C ALA A 270 -12.66 17.59 9.00
N PRO A 271 -12.08 16.93 7.99
CA PRO A 271 -12.59 15.64 7.56
C PRO A 271 -12.48 14.57 8.66
N SER A 272 -13.32 13.53 8.56
CA SER A 272 -13.29 12.41 9.52
C SER A 272 -11.91 11.75 9.53
N GLY A 273 -11.38 11.49 10.73
CA GLY A 273 -10.00 11.01 10.91
C GLY A 273 -8.92 12.10 10.74
N GLN A 274 -9.31 13.35 10.50
CA GLN A 274 -8.44 14.53 10.37
C GLN A 274 -7.20 14.30 9.49
N PRO A 275 -7.33 13.73 8.28
CA PRO A 275 -6.19 13.52 7.42
C PRO A 275 -5.58 14.84 6.97
N ALA A 276 -4.26 14.87 6.81
CA ALA A 276 -3.63 15.87 5.98
C ALA A 276 -4.21 15.78 4.55
N ALA A 277 -4.73 16.91 4.06
CA ALA A 277 -5.50 17.00 2.83
C ALA A 277 -5.34 18.39 2.20
N ALA A 278 -5.69 18.53 0.92
CA ALA A 278 -5.82 19.80 0.25
C ALA A 278 -7.27 20.26 0.31
N TYR A 279 -7.50 21.49 0.76
CA TYR A 279 -8.77 22.18 0.59
C TYR A 279 -8.73 22.97 -0.72
N ILE A 280 -9.57 22.59 -1.67
CA ILE A 280 -9.64 23.17 -3.01
C ILE A 280 -10.99 23.87 -3.16
N SER A 281 -10.97 25.09 -3.69
CA SER A 281 -12.19 25.84 -3.99
C SER A 281 -12.07 26.64 -5.28
N SER A 282 -13.18 26.78 -5.99
CA SER A 282 -13.26 27.59 -7.19
C SER A 282 -14.65 28.22 -7.34
N ARG A 283 -14.69 29.43 -7.89
CA ARG A 283 -15.91 30.18 -8.18
C ARG A 283 -16.20 30.33 -9.66
N TYR A 284 -15.20 30.13 -10.51
CA TYR A 284 -15.23 30.45 -11.93
C TYR A 284 -14.56 29.35 -12.74
N GLU A 285 -14.64 29.46 -14.07
CA GLU A 285 -13.87 28.59 -14.95
C GLU A 285 -12.38 28.68 -14.60
N SER A 286 -11.80 27.54 -14.27
CA SER A 286 -10.43 27.43 -13.81
C SER A 286 -9.98 25.97 -13.86
N SER A 287 -8.70 25.73 -13.63
CA SER A 287 -8.15 24.37 -13.60
C SER A 287 -7.04 24.26 -12.57
N ILE A 288 -6.84 23.03 -12.11
CA ILE A 288 -5.66 22.62 -11.36
C ILE A 288 -5.06 21.40 -12.03
N ALA A 289 -3.75 21.41 -12.23
CA ALA A 289 -3.00 20.33 -12.86
C ALA A 289 -1.86 19.89 -11.94
N PHE A 290 -1.79 18.59 -11.68
CA PHE A 290 -0.68 17.92 -11.01
C PHE A 290 0.24 17.37 -12.10
N THR A 291 1.35 18.05 -12.33
CA THR A 291 2.27 17.68 -13.40
C THR A 291 3.06 16.42 -13.04
N LEU A 292 3.32 15.58 -14.03
CA LEU A 292 4.12 14.37 -13.88
C LEU A 292 5.54 14.69 -14.37
N PRO A 293 6.56 14.69 -13.50
CA PRO A 293 7.93 14.94 -13.94
C PRO A 293 8.43 13.77 -14.79
N GLU A 294 9.34 14.03 -15.72
CA GLU A 294 10.08 12.93 -16.34
C GLU A 294 10.88 12.18 -15.25
N PRO A 295 10.84 10.84 -15.20
CA PRO A 295 10.32 9.92 -16.21
C PRO A 295 8.97 9.26 -15.85
N ARG A 296 8.15 9.88 -15.00
CA ARG A 296 6.87 9.34 -14.47
C ARG A 296 5.65 9.49 -15.38
N GLN A 297 5.87 9.79 -16.65
CA GLN A 297 4.82 10.19 -17.59
C GLN A 297 4.21 9.02 -18.36
N ASP A 298 4.83 7.84 -18.31
CA ASP A 298 4.26 6.62 -18.90
C ASP A 298 3.33 5.95 -17.90
N LEU A 299 2.02 6.09 -18.11
CA LEU A 299 0.98 5.57 -17.24
C LEU A 299 0.45 4.20 -17.69
N ARG A 300 0.95 3.62 -18.78
CA ARG A 300 0.45 2.35 -19.35
C ARG A 300 0.66 1.13 -18.45
N MET A 301 1.44 1.29 -17.38
CA MET A 301 1.64 0.27 -16.36
C MET A 301 0.59 0.31 -15.24
N PHE A 302 -0.33 1.28 -15.29
CA PHE A 302 -1.46 1.42 -14.37
C PHE A 302 -2.76 1.20 -15.13
N ASP A 303 -3.79 0.84 -14.39
CA ASP A 303 -5.10 0.49 -14.94
C ASP A 303 -6.17 1.53 -14.55
N GLY A 304 -6.00 2.22 -13.41
CA GLY A 304 -6.97 3.17 -12.90
C GLY A 304 -6.38 4.43 -12.27
N LEU A 305 -7.18 5.49 -12.23
CA LEU A 305 -6.96 6.70 -11.45
C LEU A 305 -7.87 6.66 -10.21
N HIS A 306 -7.27 6.73 -9.03
CA HIS A 306 -7.94 6.76 -7.74
C HIS A 306 -7.76 8.13 -7.08
N PHE A 307 -8.81 8.69 -6.50
CA PHE A 307 -8.68 9.84 -5.60
C PHE A 307 -9.70 9.78 -4.47
N ARG A 308 -9.35 10.39 -3.33
CA ARG A 308 -10.25 10.48 -2.17
C ARG A 308 -10.66 11.91 -1.90
N PHE A 309 -11.97 12.16 -1.91
CA PHE A 309 -12.50 13.50 -1.72
C PHE A 309 -13.83 13.53 -0.98
N ALA A 310 -14.16 14.70 -0.44
CA ALA A 310 -15.50 15.01 0.04
C ALA A 310 -15.76 16.52 -0.06
N PHE A 311 -17.00 16.92 -0.35
CA PHE A 311 -17.36 18.34 -0.41
C PHE A 311 -17.24 19.01 0.96
N ASP A 312 -17.08 20.34 0.96
CA ASP A 312 -17.27 21.14 2.16
C ASP A 312 -18.76 21.45 2.36
N PRO A 313 -19.48 20.75 3.26
CA PRO A 313 -20.89 21.00 3.52
C PRO A 313 -21.18 22.40 4.10
N LEU A 314 -20.19 23.09 4.67
CA LEU A 314 -20.35 24.45 5.20
C LEU A 314 -20.11 25.52 4.14
N SER A 315 -19.53 25.15 3.00
CA SER A 315 -19.23 26.11 1.95
C SER A 315 -20.49 26.47 1.17
N ARG A 316 -20.80 27.77 1.13
CA ARG A 316 -21.84 28.33 0.27
C ARG A 316 -21.58 28.09 -1.22
N LEU A 317 -20.35 27.72 -1.60
CA LEU A 317 -20.03 27.34 -2.97
C LEU A 317 -20.77 26.07 -3.39
N ASN A 318 -21.05 25.16 -2.45
CA ASN A 318 -21.71 23.89 -2.70
C ASN A 318 -23.24 23.96 -2.51
N ALA A 319 -23.82 25.15 -2.31
CA ALA A 319 -25.23 25.31 -2.04
C ALA A 319 -26.10 24.91 -3.25
N MET A 320 -26.68 23.70 -3.17
CA MET A 320 -27.75 23.14 -4.01
C MET A 320 -27.59 23.34 -5.53
N GLY A 321 -26.47 22.87 -6.10
CA GLY A 321 -26.37 22.59 -7.53
C GLY A 321 -26.85 21.17 -7.85
N GLU A 322 -27.56 20.96 -8.96
CA GLU A 322 -27.97 19.63 -9.46
C GLU A 322 -26.79 18.84 -10.08
N LYS A 323 -25.61 19.47 -10.25
CA LYS A 323 -24.43 18.91 -10.91
C LYS A 323 -23.16 19.28 -10.16
N LEU A 324 -22.13 18.44 -10.30
CA LEU A 324 -20.80 18.71 -9.77
C LEU A 324 -20.19 19.93 -10.45
N GLY A 325 -19.37 20.66 -9.69
CA GLY A 325 -18.65 21.82 -10.20
C GLY A 325 -17.30 21.53 -10.84
N PHE A 326 -16.93 20.25 -10.96
CA PHE A 326 -15.65 19.85 -11.52
C PHE A 326 -15.70 18.52 -12.26
N GLU A 327 -14.72 18.34 -13.15
CA GLU A 327 -14.47 17.13 -13.91
C GLU A 327 -12.98 16.78 -13.80
N VAL A 328 -12.64 15.51 -14.01
CA VAL A 328 -11.25 15.04 -13.97
C VAL A 328 -10.62 15.21 -15.34
N THR A 329 -9.38 15.68 -15.40
CA THR A 329 -8.66 15.90 -16.65
C THR A 329 -7.35 15.13 -16.69
N VAL A 330 -7.02 14.56 -17.84
CA VAL A 330 -5.69 14.01 -18.12
C VAL A 330 -5.17 14.65 -19.40
N THR A 331 -3.95 15.16 -19.39
CA THR A 331 -3.34 15.86 -20.53
C THR A 331 -2.01 15.20 -20.89
N ASP A 332 -1.81 14.89 -22.17
CA ASP A 332 -0.52 14.41 -22.69
C ASP A 332 0.42 15.56 -23.11
N LYS A 333 1.69 15.22 -23.34
CA LYS A 333 2.73 16.15 -23.81
C LYS A 333 2.44 16.78 -25.17
N ALA A 334 1.53 16.21 -25.97
CA ALA A 334 1.10 16.80 -27.23
C ALA A 334 0.02 17.87 -27.02
N GLY A 335 -0.48 18.02 -25.79
CA GLY A 335 -1.53 18.95 -25.39
C GLY A 335 -2.94 18.41 -25.63
N ASN A 336 -3.11 17.11 -25.90
CA ASN A 336 -4.44 16.51 -25.94
C ASN A 336 -4.92 16.34 -24.50
N THR A 337 -6.15 16.79 -24.22
CA THR A 337 -6.77 16.67 -22.90
C THR A 337 -8.06 15.87 -23.00
N ALA A 338 -8.10 14.73 -22.30
CA ALA A 338 -9.34 14.02 -22.05
C ALA A 338 -9.99 14.53 -20.76
N VAL A 339 -11.31 14.56 -20.75
CA VAL A 339 -12.12 15.04 -19.62
C VAL A 339 -13.11 13.94 -19.25
N TYR A 340 -13.11 13.55 -17.98
CA TYR A 340 -14.01 12.55 -17.44
C TYR A 340 -15.00 13.20 -16.47
N PRO A 341 -16.30 13.25 -16.82
CA PRO A 341 -17.32 13.67 -15.88
C PRO A 341 -17.46 12.61 -14.78
N LEU A 342 -17.83 13.01 -13.57
CA LEU A 342 -18.08 12.07 -12.46
C LEU A 342 -19.58 11.77 -12.37
N PRO A 343 -20.13 10.79 -13.13
CA PRO A 343 -21.56 10.55 -13.17
C PRO A 343 -22.10 10.10 -11.80
N GLY A 344 -23.31 10.55 -11.46
CA GLY A 344 -24.03 10.07 -10.27
C GLY A 344 -23.61 10.71 -8.94
N LEU A 345 -22.56 11.53 -8.91
CA LEU A 345 -22.23 12.33 -7.73
C LEU A 345 -22.91 13.69 -7.82
N THR A 346 -23.48 14.14 -6.70
CA THR A 346 -23.97 15.51 -6.52
C THR A 346 -23.55 16.00 -5.14
N PRO A 347 -23.47 17.31 -4.87
CA PRO A 347 -23.22 17.80 -3.51
C PRO A 347 -24.19 17.23 -2.46
N ALA A 348 -25.44 16.91 -2.86
CA ALA A 348 -26.43 16.30 -1.97
C ALA A 348 -26.05 14.89 -1.49
N ASN A 349 -25.19 14.16 -2.22
CA ASN A 349 -24.65 12.88 -1.76
C ASN A 349 -23.68 13.02 -0.57
N PHE A 350 -23.31 14.25 -0.19
CA PHE A 350 -22.25 14.53 0.79
C PHE A 350 -22.69 15.47 1.93
N VAL A 351 -23.93 15.99 1.88
CA VAL A 351 -24.45 16.91 2.90
C VAL A 351 -25.44 16.16 3.78
N ALA A 352 -25.06 15.87 5.03
CA ALA A 352 -26.05 15.65 6.08
C ALA A 352 -26.81 16.97 6.28
N GLU A 353 -28.15 16.93 6.34
CA GLU A 353 -28.98 18.12 6.50
C GLU A 353 -28.46 19.01 7.65
N ALA A 354 -27.85 20.14 7.32
CA ALA A 354 -27.27 21.03 8.32
C ALA A 354 -28.38 21.78 9.06
N ASP A 355 -28.42 21.71 10.39
CA ASP A 355 -29.17 22.66 11.22
C ASP A 355 -28.49 24.04 11.12
N PRO A 356 -29.18 25.09 10.62
CA PRO A 356 -28.64 26.44 10.49
C PRO A 356 -28.20 27.10 11.81
N VAL A 357 -28.57 26.56 12.97
CA VAL A 357 -28.45 27.25 14.26
C VAL A 357 -27.23 26.82 15.09
N GLN A 358 -26.52 25.73 14.76
CA GLN A 358 -25.35 25.25 15.55
C GLN A 358 -24.12 24.76 14.73
N ALA A 359 -23.96 25.22 13.49
CA ALA A 359 -23.08 24.62 12.47
C ALA A 359 -21.66 25.19 12.32
N TYR A 360 -20.78 25.06 13.33
CA TYR A 360 -19.35 25.40 13.12
C TYR A 360 -18.34 24.28 13.42
N THR A 361 -18.74 23.13 13.97
CA THR A 361 -17.81 22.02 14.27
C THR A 361 -18.39 20.61 14.10
N ARG A 362 -19.54 20.45 13.43
CA ARG A 362 -20.46 19.32 13.71
C ARG A 362 -20.95 18.50 12.50
N ILE A 363 -20.33 18.63 11.33
CA ILE A 363 -20.77 17.92 10.12
C ILE A 363 -19.73 16.85 9.76
N PRO A 364 -20.08 15.56 9.78
CA PRO A 364 -19.17 14.51 9.35
C PRO A 364 -18.82 14.68 7.88
N ASN A 365 -17.55 14.45 7.55
CA ASN A 365 -17.07 14.61 6.19
C ASN A 365 -16.09 13.49 5.85
N PHE A 366 -16.65 12.37 5.39
CA PHE A 366 -15.90 11.17 5.03
C PHE A 366 -15.38 11.27 3.60
N LEU A 367 -14.05 11.24 3.43
CA LEU A 367 -13.42 11.25 2.11
C LEU A 367 -13.54 9.86 1.46
N GLN A 368 -14.44 9.75 0.49
CA GLN A 368 -14.68 8.51 -0.22
C GLN A 368 -13.73 8.34 -1.41
N SER A 369 -13.40 7.10 -1.72
CA SER A 369 -12.69 6.71 -2.93
C SER A 369 -13.55 6.93 -4.17
N ILE A 370 -12.95 7.54 -5.19
CA ILE A 370 -13.41 7.52 -6.57
C ILE A 370 -12.36 6.81 -7.40
N ARG A 371 -12.78 5.92 -8.30
CA ARG A 371 -11.90 5.15 -9.17
C ARG A 371 -12.42 5.24 -10.59
N ILE A 372 -11.51 5.56 -11.50
CA ILE A 372 -11.78 5.74 -12.92
C ILE A 372 -10.81 4.84 -13.68
N ASP A 373 -11.32 4.00 -14.57
CA ASP A 373 -10.48 3.20 -15.46
C ASP A 373 -9.72 4.13 -16.42
N LEU A 374 -8.41 3.95 -16.57
CA LEU A 374 -7.60 4.82 -17.43
C LEU A 374 -7.99 4.73 -18.91
N SER A 375 -8.65 3.65 -19.33
CA SER A 375 -9.17 3.50 -20.69
C SER A 375 -10.30 4.49 -21.03
N GLU A 376 -10.93 5.10 -20.03
CA GLU A 376 -11.90 6.18 -20.22
C GLU A 376 -11.27 7.47 -20.79
N PHE A 377 -9.94 7.60 -20.74
CA PHE A 377 -9.18 8.74 -21.30
C PHE A 377 -8.63 8.43 -22.71
N ALA A 378 -9.47 7.88 -23.60
CA ALA A 378 -9.06 7.32 -24.90
C ALA A 378 -8.36 8.31 -25.87
N ASP A 379 -8.57 9.62 -25.70
CA ASP A 379 -8.00 10.68 -26.57
C ASP A 379 -6.61 11.19 -26.11
N VAL A 380 -6.01 10.55 -25.10
CA VAL A 380 -4.72 10.93 -24.51
C VAL A 380 -3.68 9.84 -24.75
N ASP A 381 -2.46 10.21 -25.15
CA ASP A 381 -1.34 9.27 -25.18
C ASP A 381 -0.84 8.96 -23.75
N LEU A 382 -1.31 7.84 -23.20
CA LEU A 382 -0.92 7.37 -21.87
C LEU A 382 0.58 7.07 -21.72
N SER A 383 1.36 6.99 -22.81
CA SER A 383 2.81 6.81 -22.73
C SER A 383 3.57 8.10 -22.39
N GLN A 384 2.92 9.26 -22.50
CA GLN A 384 3.52 10.58 -22.34
C GLN A 384 2.57 11.58 -21.67
N VAL A 385 1.96 11.20 -20.55
CA VAL A 385 1.06 12.07 -19.77
C VAL A 385 1.84 13.19 -19.11
N GLU A 386 1.47 14.43 -19.38
CA GLU A 386 2.06 15.63 -18.78
C GLU A 386 1.43 15.93 -17.42
N SER A 387 0.11 15.78 -17.28
CA SER A 387 -0.58 16.07 -16.02
C SER A 387 -1.91 15.32 -15.85
N VAL A 388 -2.27 15.11 -14.59
CA VAL A 388 -3.61 14.74 -14.14
C VAL A 388 -4.15 15.92 -13.33
N GLY A 389 -5.45 16.23 -13.42
CA GLY A 389 -5.98 17.43 -12.80
C GLY A 389 -7.49 17.48 -12.69
N PHE A 390 -7.99 18.66 -12.33
CA PHE A 390 -9.41 18.97 -12.28
C PHE A 390 -9.70 20.25 -13.05
N ARG A 391 -10.81 20.25 -13.80
CA ARG A 391 -11.36 21.44 -14.46
C ARG A 391 -12.65 21.86 -13.77
N PHE A 392 -12.76 23.16 -13.51
CA PHE A 392 -13.91 23.79 -12.87
C PHE A 392 -14.70 24.64 -13.87
N TYR A 393 -16.02 24.70 -13.72
CA TYR A 393 -16.90 25.41 -14.66
C TYR A 393 -17.59 26.64 -14.04
N PRO A 394 -17.84 27.70 -14.84
CA PRO A 394 -18.26 29.01 -14.34
C PRO A 394 -19.71 29.08 -13.81
N LEU A 395 -20.49 28.00 -13.90
CA LEU A 395 -21.86 27.93 -13.37
C LEU A 395 -21.96 27.16 -12.04
N ASN A 396 -20.88 26.49 -11.62
CA ASN A 396 -20.89 25.61 -10.46
C ASN A 396 -19.68 25.93 -9.60
N SER A 397 -19.85 26.84 -8.64
CA SER A 397 -18.85 27.01 -7.60
C SER A 397 -18.68 25.70 -6.83
N VAL A 398 -17.47 25.43 -6.34
CA VAL A 398 -17.18 24.19 -5.63
C VAL A 398 -16.17 24.43 -4.51
N ALA A 399 -16.30 23.68 -3.42
CA ALA A 399 -15.29 23.55 -2.39
C ALA A 399 -15.23 22.11 -1.89
N PHE A 400 -14.06 21.51 -1.84
CA PHE A 400 -13.90 20.12 -1.39
C PHE A 400 -12.52 19.89 -0.77
N PHE A 401 -12.45 18.80 -0.02
CA PHE A 401 -11.24 18.25 0.56
C PHE A 401 -10.75 17.11 -0.33
N LEU A 402 -9.43 17.04 -0.57
CA LEU A 402 -8.77 16.04 -1.38
C LEU A 402 -7.57 15.48 -0.61
N ALA A 403 -7.61 14.19 -0.24
CA ALA A 403 -6.53 13.57 0.52
C ALA A 403 -5.50 12.86 -0.37
N ASP A 404 -5.94 12.29 -1.48
CA ASP A 404 -5.12 11.42 -2.31
C ASP A 404 -5.51 11.59 -3.79
N VAL A 405 -4.50 11.60 -4.67
CA VAL A 405 -4.62 11.37 -6.12
C VAL A 405 -3.54 10.36 -6.48
N GLU A 406 -3.93 9.20 -6.97
CA GLU A 406 -3.06 8.05 -7.13
C GLU A 406 -3.40 7.30 -8.42
N LEU A 407 -2.39 6.69 -9.03
CA LEU A 407 -2.61 5.68 -10.05
C LEU A 407 -2.65 4.32 -9.36
N VAL A 408 -3.54 3.44 -9.80
CA VAL A 408 -3.73 2.09 -9.24
C VAL A 408 -3.68 1.03 -10.34
N ARG A 409 -3.41 -0.22 -9.95
CA ARG A 409 -3.31 -1.36 -10.88
C ARG A 409 -3.82 -2.66 -10.26
N GLU A 410 -4.31 -3.56 -11.11
CA GLU A 410 -4.85 -4.87 -10.70
C GLU A 410 -3.73 -5.79 -10.20
N ARG A 411 -2.71 -5.94 -11.05
CA ARG A 411 -1.70 -6.97 -10.88
C ARG A 411 -0.52 -6.36 -10.19
N ILE A 412 -0.08 -7.04 -9.13
CA ILE A 412 1.24 -6.82 -8.56
C ILE A 412 2.25 -6.91 -9.71
N PRO A 413 2.94 -5.81 -10.06
CA PRO A 413 3.97 -5.83 -11.08
C PRO A 413 5.01 -6.86 -10.71
N ALA A 414 5.26 -7.80 -11.61
CA ALA A 414 6.23 -8.86 -11.40
C ALA A 414 6.95 -9.20 -12.70
N VAL A 415 8.21 -9.58 -12.57
CA VAL A 415 8.91 -10.27 -13.64
C VAL A 415 8.60 -11.76 -13.51
N THR A 416 8.08 -12.35 -14.58
CA THR A 416 7.74 -13.77 -14.61
C THR A 416 8.74 -14.55 -15.44
N GLY A 417 8.73 -15.87 -15.32
CA GLY A 417 9.47 -16.70 -16.26
C GLY A 417 9.78 -18.06 -15.72
N THR A 418 10.82 -18.68 -16.27
CA THR A 418 11.26 -20.00 -15.86
C THR A 418 12.75 -20.01 -15.54
N VAL A 419 13.14 -20.91 -14.64
CA VAL A 419 14.52 -21.24 -14.33
C VAL A 419 14.79 -22.65 -14.82
N THR A 420 15.87 -22.78 -15.60
CA THR A 420 16.36 -24.06 -16.12
C THR A 420 17.84 -24.22 -15.81
N TYR A 421 18.27 -25.46 -15.61
CA TYR A 421 19.69 -25.81 -15.48
C TYR A 421 19.88 -27.28 -15.90
N ALA A 422 21.12 -27.68 -16.17
CA ALA A 422 21.44 -29.08 -16.51
C ALA A 422 21.19 -29.99 -15.30
N ASP A 423 20.85 -31.27 -15.55
CA ASP A 423 20.60 -32.28 -14.51
C ASP A 423 21.82 -32.43 -13.58
N THR A 424 21.79 -31.69 -12.47
CA THR A 424 22.89 -31.50 -11.52
C THR A 424 22.39 -31.87 -10.14
N VAL A 425 23.16 -32.70 -9.43
CA VAL A 425 22.83 -33.04 -8.04
C VAL A 425 23.14 -31.84 -7.17
N LEU A 426 22.09 -31.16 -6.71
CA LEU A 426 22.20 -30.03 -5.77
C LEU A 426 22.22 -30.55 -4.31
N PRO A 427 22.94 -29.87 -3.40
CA PRO A 427 22.81 -30.07 -1.96
C PRO A 427 21.37 -29.90 -1.47
N ALA A 428 21.03 -30.57 -0.37
CA ALA A 428 19.67 -30.56 0.19
C ALA A 428 19.26 -29.19 0.75
N ASP A 429 20.24 -28.32 1.02
CA ASP A 429 20.14 -26.97 1.56
C ASP A 429 20.30 -25.89 0.48
N ALA A 430 20.33 -26.27 -0.81
CA ALA A 430 20.52 -25.31 -1.88
C ALA A 430 19.28 -24.43 -2.09
N THR A 431 19.50 -23.13 -2.27
CA THR A 431 18.45 -22.12 -2.54
C THR A 431 18.73 -21.36 -3.84
N LEU A 432 17.69 -21.03 -4.58
CA LEU A 432 17.73 -20.11 -5.72
C LEU A 432 17.54 -18.69 -5.21
N ASN A 433 18.45 -17.79 -5.57
CA ASN A 433 18.31 -16.36 -5.39
C ASN A 433 17.99 -15.72 -6.74
N LEU A 434 16.85 -15.04 -6.83
CA LEU A 434 16.38 -14.29 -8.00
C LEU A 434 16.55 -12.80 -7.72
N ARG A 435 17.16 -12.05 -8.65
CA ARG A 435 17.39 -10.61 -8.49
C ARG A 435 16.97 -9.86 -9.74
N LEU A 436 16.16 -8.81 -9.54
CA LEU A 436 15.93 -7.76 -10.53
C LEU A 436 16.85 -6.60 -10.20
N VAL A 437 17.69 -6.20 -11.16
CA VAL A 437 18.68 -5.13 -10.96
C VAL A 437 18.60 -4.06 -12.05
N ASP A 438 18.83 -2.81 -11.67
CA ASP A 438 19.06 -1.70 -12.60
C ASP A 438 20.50 -1.78 -13.14
N VAL A 439 20.62 -1.94 -14.45
CA VAL A 439 21.89 -2.03 -15.21
C VAL A 439 22.08 -0.84 -16.15
N THR A 440 21.40 0.27 -15.89
CA THR A 440 21.43 1.49 -16.72
C THR A 440 22.81 2.09 -16.85
N GLN A 441 23.62 2.02 -15.78
CA GLN A 441 24.99 2.52 -15.78
C GLN A 441 25.99 1.38 -15.98
N PRO A 442 26.57 1.28 -17.18
CA PRO A 442 27.63 0.34 -17.46
C PRO A 442 28.80 0.33 -16.48
N GLY A 443 29.17 -0.84 -15.97
CA GLY A 443 30.35 -1.02 -15.12
C GLY A 443 30.25 -0.40 -13.72
N ALA A 444 29.12 0.25 -13.39
CA ALA A 444 28.77 0.62 -12.03
C ALA A 444 28.21 -0.60 -11.28
N THR A 445 28.14 -0.50 -9.96
CA THR A 445 27.41 -1.47 -9.13
C THR A 445 25.92 -1.38 -9.49
N ALA A 446 25.34 -2.50 -9.94
CA ALA A 446 23.93 -2.58 -10.28
C ALA A 446 23.06 -2.42 -9.02
N GLN A 447 22.05 -1.55 -9.08
CA GLN A 447 21.13 -1.31 -7.97
C GLN A 447 20.11 -2.45 -7.88
N LEU A 448 19.93 -3.03 -6.70
CA LEU A 448 18.88 -4.02 -6.45
C LEU A 448 17.50 -3.34 -6.46
N ILE A 449 16.57 -3.90 -7.23
CA ILE A 449 15.18 -3.45 -7.31
C ILE A 449 14.26 -4.40 -6.56
N ALA A 450 14.44 -5.71 -6.77
CA ALA A 450 13.71 -6.76 -6.07
C ALA A 450 14.55 -8.02 -5.97
N GLN A 451 14.32 -8.80 -4.93
CA GLN A 451 14.98 -10.08 -4.70
C GLN A 451 14.03 -11.08 -4.08
N GLU A 452 14.20 -12.36 -4.42
CA GLU A 452 13.48 -13.46 -3.79
C GLU A 452 14.42 -14.66 -3.62
N THR A 453 14.32 -15.35 -2.48
CA THR A 453 15.03 -16.60 -2.24
C THR A 453 14.03 -17.76 -2.19
N VAL A 454 14.31 -18.81 -2.95
CA VAL A 454 13.39 -19.91 -3.20
C VAL A 454 14.08 -21.25 -2.98
N GLU A 455 13.47 -22.14 -2.21
CA GLU A 455 13.95 -23.53 -2.12
C GLU A 455 13.82 -24.23 -3.48
N VAL A 456 14.91 -24.84 -3.96
CA VAL A 456 14.96 -25.52 -5.27
C VAL A 456 14.86 -27.04 -5.20
N VAL A 457 15.14 -27.62 -4.04
CA VAL A 457 15.19 -29.07 -3.88
C VAL A 457 13.80 -29.67 -4.07
N GLY A 458 13.71 -30.71 -4.92
CA GLY A 458 12.45 -31.39 -5.23
C GLY A 458 11.55 -30.67 -6.25
N LYS A 459 11.94 -29.49 -6.76
CA LYS A 459 11.20 -28.80 -7.81
C LYS A 459 11.57 -29.34 -9.20
N ALA A 460 10.55 -29.60 -10.02
CA ALA A 460 10.77 -30.01 -11.40
C ALA A 460 11.22 -28.80 -12.25
N ILE A 461 12.21 -29.03 -13.12
CA ILE A 461 12.66 -28.04 -14.11
C ILE A 461 11.96 -28.26 -15.46
N PRO A 462 11.59 -27.19 -16.21
CA PRO A 462 11.70 -25.77 -15.87
C PRO A 462 10.83 -25.38 -14.65
N PHE A 463 11.43 -24.63 -13.73
CA PHE A 463 10.74 -24.10 -12.55
C PHE A 463 10.22 -22.70 -12.84
N ALA A 464 8.91 -22.46 -12.74
CA ALA A 464 8.34 -21.12 -12.95
C ALA A 464 8.57 -20.22 -11.73
N PHE A 465 8.89 -18.94 -11.96
CA PHE A 465 9.00 -17.93 -10.91
C PHE A 465 8.14 -16.71 -11.23
N VAL A 466 7.79 -15.97 -10.17
CA VAL A 466 7.12 -14.67 -10.23
C VAL A 466 7.84 -13.79 -9.20
N LEU A 467 8.59 -12.79 -9.64
CA LEU A 467 9.30 -11.85 -8.77
C LEU A 467 8.58 -10.50 -8.78
N PRO A 468 7.77 -10.18 -7.75
CA PRO A 468 7.19 -8.85 -7.56
C PRO A 468 8.26 -7.76 -7.49
N TYR A 469 7.94 -6.55 -7.95
CA TYR A 469 8.83 -5.40 -7.80
C TYR A 469 8.03 -4.12 -7.54
N ASP A 470 8.63 -3.16 -6.83
CA ASP A 470 8.05 -1.83 -6.65
C ASP A 470 8.11 -1.04 -7.97
N PRO A 471 6.96 -0.71 -8.60
CA PRO A 471 6.93 0.03 -9.84
C PRO A 471 7.46 1.45 -9.70
N THR A 472 7.46 2.02 -8.47
CA THR A 472 8.03 3.33 -8.22
C THR A 472 9.54 3.35 -8.42
N LEU A 473 10.22 2.20 -8.40
CA LEU A 473 11.66 2.12 -8.67
C LEU A 473 11.98 1.98 -10.17
N ILE A 474 10.96 1.83 -11.02
CA ILE A 474 11.14 1.66 -12.47
C ILE A 474 11.06 2.99 -13.20
N LEU A 475 12.11 3.31 -13.94
CA LEU A 475 12.21 4.48 -14.80
C LEU A 475 12.20 4.02 -16.27
N PRO A 476 11.29 4.51 -17.12
CA PRO A 476 11.22 4.14 -18.54
C PRO A 476 12.54 4.24 -19.32
N THR A 477 13.43 5.17 -18.93
CA THR A 477 14.74 5.39 -19.57
C THR A 477 15.84 4.46 -19.06
N SER A 478 15.63 3.79 -17.94
CA SER A 478 16.58 2.83 -17.36
C SER A 478 16.54 1.48 -18.09
N SER A 479 17.55 0.63 -17.85
CA SER A 479 17.62 -0.75 -18.32
C SER A 479 17.65 -1.69 -17.12
N TYR A 480 16.77 -2.69 -17.09
CA TYR A 480 16.67 -3.65 -16.00
C TYR A 480 17.01 -5.06 -16.48
N ALA A 481 17.66 -5.85 -15.63
CA ALA A 481 18.02 -7.22 -15.94
C ALA A 481 17.67 -8.18 -14.79
N MET A 482 17.27 -9.40 -15.16
CA MET A 482 17.16 -10.52 -14.25
C MET A 482 18.51 -11.23 -14.10
N GLN A 483 18.85 -11.56 -12.87
CA GLN A 483 19.97 -12.42 -12.49
C GLN A 483 19.46 -13.53 -11.58
N ALA A 484 20.08 -14.70 -11.67
CA ALA A 484 19.78 -15.79 -10.75
C ALA A 484 21.03 -16.61 -10.40
N SER A 485 21.12 -17.03 -9.15
CA SER A 485 22.12 -17.96 -8.64
C SER A 485 21.47 -19.07 -7.82
N ILE A 486 22.04 -20.27 -7.85
CA ILE A 486 21.75 -21.34 -6.89
C ILE A 486 22.95 -21.46 -5.97
N GLU A 487 22.71 -21.37 -4.67
CA GLU A 487 23.73 -21.24 -3.63
C GLU A 487 23.54 -22.32 -2.55
N SER A 488 24.64 -22.78 -1.95
CA SER A 488 24.60 -23.63 -0.74
C SER A 488 24.31 -22.80 0.51
N ALA A 489 23.97 -23.43 1.66
CA ALA A 489 23.81 -22.68 2.91
C ALA A 489 25.12 -22.03 3.42
N ALA A 490 26.27 -22.44 2.89
CA ALA A 490 27.55 -21.79 3.15
C ALA A 490 27.78 -20.53 2.29
N GLY A 491 26.89 -20.22 1.35
CA GLY A 491 27.00 -19.10 0.41
C GLY A 491 27.83 -19.41 -0.85
N ASP A 492 28.14 -20.69 -1.10
CA ASP A 492 28.85 -21.08 -2.32
C ASP A 492 27.89 -21.10 -3.52
N ILE A 493 28.20 -20.34 -4.57
CA ILE A 493 27.42 -20.38 -5.82
C ILE A 493 27.73 -21.67 -6.58
N LEU A 494 26.70 -22.47 -6.80
CA LEU A 494 26.76 -23.73 -7.51
C LEU A 494 26.48 -23.53 -9.00
N LEU A 495 25.47 -22.72 -9.31
CA LEU A 495 25.02 -22.40 -10.66
C LEU A 495 24.62 -20.91 -10.71
N ALA A 496 24.78 -20.23 -11.83
CA ALA A 496 24.14 -18.92 -12.02
C ALA A 496 23.91 -18.59 -13.49
N THR A 497 23.13 -17.53 -13.73
CA THR A 497 22.94 -16.93 -15.05
C THR A 497 24.25 -16.30 -15.52
N THR A 498 24.71 -16.73 -16.69
CA THR A 498 25.87 -16.13 -17.37
C THR A 498 25.46 -15.19 -18.49
N ASP A 499 24.22 -15.20 -18.95
CA ASP A 499 23.76 -14.23 -19.94
C ASP A 499 23.00 -13.09 -19.26
N THR A 500 22.90 -11.94 -19.93
CA THR A 500 22.08 -10.82 -19.46
C THR A 500 20.64 -11.00 -19.95
N TYR A 501 19.68 -11.02 -19.03
CA TYR A 501 18.25 -11.17 -19.33
C TYR A 501 17.54 -9.83 -19.11
N LEU A 502 17.50 -8.98 -20.14
CA LEU A 502 16.84 -7.67 -20.05
C LEU A 502 15.31 -7.79 -19.94
N VAL A 503 14.71 -6.96 -19.09
CA VAL A 503 13.27 -6.97 -18.78
C VAL A 503 12.71 -5.55 -18.59
N LEU A 504 11.39 -5.43 -18.57
CA LEU A 504 10.57 -4.25 -18.22
C LEU A 504 10.60 -3.07 -19.19
N THR A 505 11.77 -2.51 -19.47
CA THR A 505 11.92 -1.24 -20.21
C THR A 505 12.62 -1.45 -21.54
N GLN A 506 12.71 -0.39 -22.35
CA GLN A 506 13.38 -0.42 -23.66
C GLN A 506 12.80 -1.47 -24.63
N GLY A 507 11.50 -1.74 -24.51
CA GLY A 507 10.78 -2.73 -25.32
C GLY A 507 10.94 -4.19 -24.85
N ASN A 508 11.62 -4.44 -23.73
CA ASN A 508 11.75 -5.78 -23.17
C ASN A 508 10.49 -6.16 -22.36
N PRO A 509 10.03 -7.42 -22.43
CA PRO A 509 8.85 -7.86 -21.69
C PRO A 509 9.14 -7.96 -20.17
N ALA A 510 8.09 -7.99 -19.36
CA ALA A 510 8.16 -8.40 -17.95
C ALA A 510 8.30 -9.94 -17.79
N ARG A 511 9.16 -10.54 -18.62
CA ARG A 511 9.39 -11.99 -18.64
C ARG A 511 10.83 -12.34 -18.98
N ALA A 512 11.43 -13.27 -18.24
CA ALA A 512 12.75 -13.81 -18.51
C ALA A 512 12.82 -15.33 -18.26
N ASP A 513 13.15 -16.11 -19.28
CA ASP A 513 13.40 -17.54 -19.15
C ASP A 513 14.91 -17.78 -18.94
N LEU A 514 15.29 -17.96 -17.68
CA LEU A 514 16.66 -18.00 -17.18
C LEU A 514 17.28 -19.39 -17.35
N LEU A 515 18.47 -19.45 -17.95
CA LEU A 515 19.33 -20.62 -17.97
C LEU A 515 20.51 -20.40 -17.02
N LEU A 516 20.60 -21.26 -16.02
CA LEU A 516 21.71 -21.30 -15.07
C LEU A 516 22.71 -22.36 -15.54
N THR A 517 23.99 -22.02 -15.45
CA THR A 517 25.08 -22.90 -15.82
C THR A 517 26.05 -23.08 -14.67
N SER A 518 26.71 -24.24 -14.65
CA SER A 518 27.76 -24.52 -13.68
C SER A 518 29.03 -23.76 -14.02
N PHE A 519 29.64 -23.14 -13.03
CA PHE A 519 30.98 -22.60 -13.15
C PHE A 519 32.00 -23.72 -12.99
N LYS A 520 32.87 -23.95 -13.99
CA LYS A 520 34.07 -24.77 -13.78
C LYS A 520 35.15 -23.88 -13.17
N THR A 521 35.10 -23.69 -11.86
CA THR A 521 36.08 -22.91 -11.10
C THR A 521 37.45 -23.59 -11.11
N THR A 522 38.35 -23.12 -11.99
CA THR A 522 39.71 -23.66 -12.11
C THR A 522 40.81 -22.61 -11.97
N ALA A 523 40.44 -21.32 -11.86
CA ALA A 523 41.34 -20.20 -11.60
C ALA A 523 40.81 -19.33 -10.45
N GLN A 524 41.66 -18.45 -9.88
CA GLN A 524 41.30 -17.62 -8.73
C GLN A 524 41.90 -16.21 -8.84
N ILE A 525 41.14 -15.21 -8.41
CA ILE A 525 41.58 -13.81 -8.22
C ILE A 525 41.50 -13.52 -6.73
N SER A 526 42.57 -13.00 -6.14
CA SER A 526 42.61 -12.68 -4.71
C SER A 526 42.93 -11.22 -4.48
N GLY A 527 42.40 -10.66 -3.40
CA GLY A 527 42.63 -9.27 -3.01
C GLY A 527 42.05 -8.97 -1.64
N SER A 528 41.94 -7.68 -1.33
CA SER A 528 41.29 -7.22 -0.10
C SER A 528 40.24 -6.16 -0.42
N VAL A 529 39.05 -6.30 0.15
CA VAL A 529 38.03 -5.25 0.20
C VAL A 529 38.45 -4.24 1.25
N ILE A 530 38.62 -2.98 0.84
CA ILE A 530 39.06 -1.87 1.68
C ILE A 530 38.15 -0.67 1.43
N THR A 531 38.06 0.25 2.39
CA THR A 531 37.41 1.55 2.22
C THR A 531 38.42 2.67 2.41
N ASN A 532 38.20 3.82 1.78
CA ASN A 532 39.08 5.00 1.92
C ASN A 532 39.11 5.54 3.35
N THR A 533 38.04 5.31 4.12
CA THR A 533 37.94 5.61 5.54
C THR A 533 37.54 4.36 6.30
N PRO A 534 38.09 4.08 7.50
CA PRO A 534 37.65 2.93 8.30
C PRO A 534 36.14 2.99 8.55
N VAL A 535 35.43 1.90 8.22
CA VAL A 535 34.01 1.75 8.48
C VAL A 535 33.81 0.54 9.40
N THR A 536 33.05 0.73 10.47
CA THR A 536 32.53 -0.37 11.29
C THR A 536 31.26 -0.89 10.64
N LEU A 537 31.23 -2.19 10.35
CA LEU A 537 30.11 -2.85 9.71
C LEU A 537 29.07 -3.26 10.76
N PRO A 538 27.76 -3.17 10.45
CA PRO A 538 26.73 -3.64 11.36
C PRO A 538 26.81 -5.16 11.61
N PRO A 539 26.24 -5.66 12.73
CA PRO A 539 26.00 -7.08 12.90
C PRO A 539 25.20 -7.66 11.73
N GLY A 540 25.61 -8.84 11.25
CA GLY A 540 24.97 -9.50 10.10
C GLY A 540 25.40 -8.98 8.73
N ALA A 541 26.38 -8.08 8.65
CA ALA A 541 26.89 -7.61 7.36
C ALA A 541 27.53 -8.73 6.54
N THR A 542 27.22 -8.76 5.24
CA THR A 542 27.79 -9.67 4.24
C THR A 542 28.60 -8.89 3.23
N ILE A 543 29.76 -9.42 2.86
CA ILE A 543 30.61 -8.89 1.78
C ILE A 543 30.35 -9.69 0.53
N ILE A 544 30.06 -8.98 -0.57
CA ILE A 544 29.77 -9.55 -1.88
C ILE A 544 30.88 -9.08 -2.82
N VAL A 545 31.67 -10.00 -3.38
CA VAL A 545 32.71 -9.68 -4.37
C VAL A 545 32.33 -10.33 -5.70
N GLN A 546 32.29 -9.55 -6.78
CA GLN A 546 31.86 -10.02 -8.08
C GLN A 546 32.83 -9.62 -9.21
N LEU A 547 33.09 -10.56 -10.10
CA LEU A 547 33.79 -10.37 -11.37
C LEU A 547 32.76 -10.32 -12.51
N LEU A 548 32.75 -9.22 -13.24
CA LEU A 548 31.84 -8.96 -14.35
C LEU A 548 32.63 -8.84 -15.66
N ASP A 549 32.11 -9.42 -16.73
CA ASP A 549 32.50 -9.10 -18.11
C ASP A 549 31.70 -7.87 -18.55
N ILE A 550 32.41 -6.76 -18.72
CA ILE A 550 31.88 -5.45 -19.13
C ILE A 550 32.37 -5.06 -20.52
N THR A 551 32.79 -6.04 -21.33
CA THR A 551 33.23 -5.82 -22.72
C THR A 551 32.15 -5.13 -23.54
N GLN A 552 30.89 -5.47 -23.28
CA GLN A 552 29.73 -4.68 -23.69
C GLN A 552 29.21 -3.95 -22.45
N PRO A 553 29.51 -2.64 -22.29
CA PRO A 553 29.28 -1.97 -21.03
C PRO A 553 27.79 -1.98 -20.61
N THR A 554 26.86 -1.90 -21.57
CA THR A 554 25.40 -1.93 -21.35
C THR A 554 24.82 -3.33 -21.11
N LEU A 555 25.63 -4.38 -21.20
CA LEU A 555 25.25 -5.78 -21.02
C LEU A 555 26.30 -6.48 -20.15
N PRO A 556 26.44 -6.08 -18.88
CA PRO A 556 27.38 -6.73 -17.98
C PRO A 556 26.96 -8.18 -17.74
N ARG A 557 27.94 -9.09 -17.82
CA ARG A 557 27.76 -10.52 -17.58
C ARG A 557 28.50 -10.95 -16.32
N LEU A 558 27.83 -11.66 -15.42
CA LEU A 558 28.49 -12.24 -14.24
C LEU A 558 29.42 -13.38 -14.63
N ILE A 559 30.68 -13.29 -14.19
CA ILE A 559 31.71 -14.32 -14.39
C ILE A 559 31.94 -15.11 -13.11
N ALA A 560 31.97 -14.42 -11.97
CA ALA A 560 32.09 -15.05 -10.66
C ALA A 560 31.53 -14.13 -9.58
N LEU A 561 30.97 -14.69 -8.51
CA LEU A 561 30.58 -13.97 -7.31
C LEU A 561 30.95 -14.80 -6.07
N GLN A 562 31.35 -14.12 -5.01
CA GLN A 562 31.66 -14.72 -3.71
C GLN A 562 31.01 -13.86 -2.64
N THR A 563 30.16 -14.48 -1.82
CA THR A 563 29.54 -13.83 -0.66
C THR A 563 30.08 -14.44 0.62
N PHE A 564 30.41 -13.63 1.62
CA PHE A 564 30.83 -14.13 2.92
C PHE A 564 30.48 -13.16 4.06
N ALA A 565 30.21 -13.70 5.24
CA ALA A 565 29.90 -12.92 6.42
C ALA A 565 31.10 -12.10 6.91
N ALA A 566 30.85 -10.86 7.29
CA ALA A 566 31.86 -9.98 7.87
C ALA A 566 32.11 -10.32 9.35
N SER A 567 33.02 -11.26 9.61
CA SER A 567 33.30 -11.79 10.96
C SER A 567 33.93 -10.80 11.94
N GLU A 568 34.75 -9.86 11.47
CA GLU A 568 35.52 -8.91 12.28
C GLU A 568 34.87 -7.51 12.38
N GLN A 569 33.68 -7.28 11.80
CA GLN A 569 32.94 -6.00 11.76
C GLN A 569 33.76 -4.74 11.38
N VAL A 570 34.97 -4.90 10.84
CA VAL A 570 35.87 -3.81 10.45
C VAL A 570 36.61 -4.24 9.18
N LEU A 571 36.72 -3.36 8.19
CA LEU A 571 37.53 -3.58 6.98
C LEU A 571 39.03 -3.37 7.28
N PRO A 572 39.95 -4.12 6.63
CA PRO A 572 39.79 -4.83 5.35
C PRO A 572 39.44 -6.32 5.46
N TYR A 573 38.82 -6.89 4.42
CA TYR A 573 38.60 -8.34 4.28
C TYR A 573 39.30 -8.91 3.06
N SER A 574 40.06 -9.98 3.25
CA SER A 574 40.63 -10.71 2.12
C SER A 574 39.57 -11.58 1.45
N TYR A 575 39.57 -11.57 0.11
CA TYR A 575 38.75 -12.45 -0.70
C TYR A 575 39.63 -13.26 -1.65
N ALA A 576 39.09 -14.38 -2.11
CA ALA A 576 39.75 -15.26 -3.05
C ALA A 576 38.69 -15.84 -4.00
N LEU A 577 38.30 -15.01 -4.97
CA LEU A 577 37.20 -15.23 -5.90
C LEU A 577 37.62 -16.24 -6.97
N ALA A 578 37.05 -17.44 -6.92
CA ALA A 578 37.25 -18.47 -7.93
C ALA A 578 36.43 -18.17 -9.19
N TYR A 579 36.98 -18.44 -10.37
CA TYR A 579 36.30 -18.24 -11.66
C TYR A 579 36.68 -19.31 -12.69
N ASP A 580 35.87 -19.44 -13.75
CA ASP A 580 36.17 -20.27 -14.91
C ASP A 580 36.96 -19.47 -15.96
N PRO A 581 38.23 -19.80 -16.22
CA PRO A 581 39.04 -19.09 -17.20
C PRO A 581 38.51 -19.21 -18.63
N ALA A 582 37.65 -20.20 -18.94
CA ALA A 582 37.02 -20.31 -20.25
C ALA A 582 36.01 -19.17 -20.53
N LEU A 583 35.54 -18.48 -19.49
CA LEU A 583 34.66 -17.32 -19.62
C LEU A 583 35.42 -16.02 -19.89
N ILE A 584 36.76 -16.04 -19.80
CA ILE A 584 37.63 -14.88 -20.02
C ILE A 584 38.15 -14.88 -21.46
N SER A 585 37.91 -13.79 -22.17
CA SER A 585 38.46 -13.47 -23.48
C SER A 585 39.65 -12.53 -23.32
N PRO A 586 40.78 -12.76 -24.03
CA PRO A 586 41.91 -11.84 -24.03
C PRO A 586 41.59 -10.43 -24.54
N ALA A 587 40.52 -10.27 -25.32
CA ALA A 587 40.04 -8.98 -25.82
C ALA A 587 38.94 -8.36 -24.95
N GLY A 588 38.54 -9.04 -23.86
CA GLY A 588 37.45 -8.59 -23.00
C GLY A 588 37.89 -7.50 -22.01
N VAL A 589 36.91 -6.75 -21.51
CA VAL A 589 37.07 -5.80 -20.41
C VAL A 589 36.32 -6.35 -19.21
N TYR A 590 36.98 -6.46 -18.07
CA TYR A 590 36.42 -7.07 -16.86
C TYR A 590 36.45 -6.09 -15.69
N ALA A 591 35.39 -6.07 -14.89
CA ALA A 591 35.29 -5.28 -13.67
C ALA A 591 35.23 -6.19 -12.45
N LEU A 592 36.00 -5.86 -11.42
CA LEU A 592 35.93 -6.49 -10.11
C LEU A 592 35.30 -5.49 -9.15
N GLN A 593 34.15 -5.84 -8.59
CA GLN A 593 33.36 -4.98 -7.71
C GLN A 593 33.18 -5.64 -6.35
N ALA A 594 33.05 -4.83 -5.30
CA ALA A 594 32.79 -5.30 -3.95
C ALA A 594 31.68 -4.47 -3.31
N GLN A 595 30.74 -5.12 -2.64
CA GLN A 595 29.63 -4.49 -1.93
C GLN A 595 29.57 -5.01 -0.50
N VAL A 596 29.03 -4.20 0.40
CA VAL A 596 28.67 -4.61 1.75
C VAL A 596 27.16 -4.44 1.91
N ALA A 597 26.47 -5.48 2.36
CA ALA A 597 25.03 -5.49 2.55
C ALA A 597 24.64 -6.01 3.94
N VAL A 598 23.44 -5.69 4.41
CA VAL A 598 22.78 -6.27 5.59
C VAL A 598 21.36 -6.65 5.18
N GLY A 599 21.04 -7.95 5.22
CA GLY A 599 19.82 -8.45 4.58
C GLY A 599 19.82 -8.08 3.09
N ASP A 600 18.74 -7.48 2.61
CA ASP A 600 18.60 -7.03 1.22
C ASP A 600 19.12 -5.61 0.96
N GLN A 601 19.64 -4.92 1.98
CA GLN A 601 20.08 -3.52 1.86
C GLN A 601 21.60 -3.40 1.62
N VAL A 602 22.01 -2.77 0.51
CA VAL A 602 23.41 -2.43 0.24
C VAL A 602 23.82 -1.16 1.00
N LEU A 603 24.87 -1.27 1.83
CA LEU A 603 25.42 -0.18 2.64
C LEU A 603 26.58 0.55 1.96
N LEU A 604 27.42 -0.20 1.25
CA LEU A 604 28.63 0.28 0.58
C LEU A 604 28.81 -0.47 -0.74
N ALA A 605 29.29 0.22 -1.77
CA ALA A 605 29.48 -0.32 -3.12
C ALA A 605 30.71 0.27 -3.81
#